data_AF-A0AAW4YIK4-F1
#
_entry.id   AF-A0AAW4YIK4-F1
#
_cell.length_a   1.000
_cell.length_b   1.000
_cell.length_c   1.000
_cell.angle_alpha   90.00
_cell.angle_beta   90.00
_cell.angle_gamma   90.00
#
_symmetry.space_group_name_H-M   'P 1'
#
loop_
_entity.id
_entity.type
_entity.pdbx_description
1 polymer ?
#
loop_
_entity_poly.entity_id
_entity_poly.type
_entity_poly.pdbx_seq_one_letter_code
_entity_poly.pdbx_strand_id
1 'polypeptide(L)'
;MDVLKKKDEVHTDWVSFRKKNIACVSANVSNILRQFILAGVGIVWLFKVVGKDGHFQLDFQLLIALGFFVLAILLELLHYIVEIIMNAVYLTDKMKDKEMPTYLSSISWLFWIGKIVLVLLAYVLIGRFLCGKIIL
;
A
#
# COMPACT_ATOMS: atom_id res chain seq x y z
N MET A 1 15.87 31.59 47.30
CA MET A 1 15.41 32.67 46.41
C MET A 1 16.54 32.92 45.43
N ASP A 2 16.48 32.72 44.13
CA ASP A 2 15.49 32.30 43.14
C ASP A 2 16.41 31.82 41.98
N VAL A 3 16.14 30.82 41.13
CA VAL A 3 14.97 30.61 40.31
C VAL A 3 15.06 29.17 39.81
N LEU A 4 14.18 28.31 40.32
CA LEU A 4 13.70 27.13 39.59
C LEU A 4 12.94 27.62 38.35
N LYS A 5 13.60 27.78 37.20
CA LYS A 5 12.93 27.83 35.88
C LYS A 5 13.93 28.04 34.74
N LYS A 6 14.58 26.96 34.34
CA LYS A 6 14.75 26.71 32.91
C LYS A 6 14.21 25.31 32.64
N LYS A 7 12.89 25.20 32.79
CA LYS A 7 12.16 24.10 32.18
C LYS A 7 12.25 24.42 30.71
N ASP A 8 13.22 23.80 30.04
CA ASP A 8 13.34 23.86 28.59
C ASP A 8 11.94 23.55 28.06
N GLU A 9 11.30 24.57 27.48
CA GLU A 9 10.10 24.39 26.72
C GLU A 9 10.53 23.52 25.55
N VAL A 10 10.39 22.21 25.71
CA VAL A 10 10.37 21.26 24.61
C VAL A 10 9.18 21.69 23.78
N HIS A 11 9.41 22.65 22.88
CA HIS A 11 8.44 23.07 21.91
C HIS A 11 8.25 21.86 21.00
N THR A 12 7.33 21.00 21.42
CA THR A 12 7.03 19.77 20.73
C THR A 12 6.35 20.23 19.47
N ASP A 13 7.06 20.22 18.36
CA ASP A 13 6.47 20.56 17.07
C ASP A 13 5.51 19.43 16.68
N TRP A 14 4.27 19.57 17.15
CA TRP A 14 3.17 18.66 16.88
C TRP A 14 2.89 18.52 15.37
N VAL A 15 3.36 19.45 14.54
CA VAL A 15 3.19 19.38 13.09
C VAL A 15 4.22 18.41 12.49
N SER A 16 5.51 18.55 12.81
CA SER A 16 6.53 17.60 12.32
C SER A 16 6.35 16.20 12.91
N PHE A 17 5.96 16.08 14.17
CA PHE A 17 5.64 14.79 14.79
C PHE A 17 4.49 14.07 14.06
N ARG A 18 3.40 14.79 13.74
CA ARG A 18 2.28 14.23 12.96
C ARG A 18 2.71 13.81 11.55
N LYS A 19 3.49 14.63 10.84
CA LYS A 19 4.00 14.30 9.50
C LYS A 19 4.83 13.01 9.53
N LYS A 20 5.73 12.88 10.51
CA LYS A 20 6.56 11.68 10.68
C LYS A 20 5.72 10.43 11.01
N ASN A 21 4.72 10.57 11.88
CA ASN A 21 3.83 9.46 12.21
C ASN A 21 2.99 9.01 11.00
N ILE A 22 2.45 9.95 10.21
CA ILE A 22 1.69 9.61 8.99
C ILE A 22 2.56 8.82 8.03
N ALA A 23 3.80 9.25 7.81
CA ALA A 23 4.75 8.53 6.94
C ALA A 23 5.10 7.13 7.48
N CYS A 24 5.27 6.99 8.80
CA CYS A 24 5.54 5.70 9.43
C CYS A 24 4.36 4.74 9.30
N VAL A 25 3.15 5.22 9.57
CA VAL A 25 1.92 4.42 9.47
C VAL A 25 1.63 4.03 8.03
N SER A 26 1.78 4.95 7.06
CA SER A 26 1.53 4.65 5.65
C SER A 26 2.52 3.61 5.08
N ALA A 27 3.79 3.67 5.52
CA ALA A 27 4.79 2.65 5.21
C ALA A 27 4.41 1.30 5.82
N ASN A 28 3.98 1.28 7.08
CA ASN A 28 3.56 0.05 7.74
C ASN A 28 2.33 -0.59 7.06
N VAL A 29 1.33 0.21 6.70
CA VAL A 29 0.15 -0.27 5.94
C VAL A 29 0.57 -0.89 4.62
N SER A 30 1.53 -0.28 3.91
CA SER A 30 2.05 -0.84 2.64
C SER A 30 2.74 -2.19 2.86
N ASN A 31 3.51 -2.35 3.94
CA ASN A 31 4.13 -3.62 4.30
C ASN A 31 3.09 -4.71 4.56
N ILE A 32 2.03 -4.37 5.32
CA ILE A 32 0.92 -5.27 5.60
C ILE A 32 0.24 -5.67 4.29
N LEU A 33 -0.09 -4.70 3.43
CA LEU A 33 -0.70 -4.95 2.12
C LEU A 33 0.08 -5.97 1.30
N ARG A 34 1.41 -5.89 1.25
CA ARG A 34 2.23 -6.85 0.51
C ARG A 34 2.12 -8.27 1.07
N GLN A 35 2.08 -8.41 2.39
CA GLN A 35 1.87 -9.72 3.02
C GLN A 35 0.48 -10.28 2.68
N PHE A 36 -0.55 -9.44 2.71
CA PHE A 36 -1.90 -9.81 2.29
C PHE A 36 -1.96 -10.19 0.81
N ILE A 37 -1.28 -9.46 -0.08
CA ILE A 37 -1.22 -9.82 -1.50
C ILE A 37 -0.58 -11.20 -1.68
N LEU A 38 0.57 -11.47 -1.04
CA LEU A 38 1.24 -12.76 -1.13
C LEU A 38 0.37 -13.90 -0.58
N ALA A 39 -0.28 -13.67 0.57
CA ALA A 39 -1.22 -14.63 1.15
C ALA A 39 -2.40 -14.88 0.21
N GLY A 40 -2.97 -13.84 -0.38
CA GLY A 40 -4.08 -13.91 -1.33
C GLY A 40 -3.71 -14.68 -2.60
N VAL A 41 -2.53 -14.43 -3.18
CA VAL A 41 -2.01 -15.22 -4.31
C VAL A 41 -1.84 -16.69 -3.92
N GLY A 42 -1.36 -16.96 -2.69
CA GLY A 42 -1.28 -18.31 -2.13
C GLY A 42 -2.65 -18.99 -2.03
N ILE A 43 -3.70 -18.28 -1.60
CA ILE A 43 -5.07 -18.80 -1.57
C ILE A 43 -5.55 -19.15 -2.98
N VAL A 44 -5.37 -18.26 -3.96
CA VAL A 44 -5.74 -18.53 -5.37
C VAL A 44 -5.03 -19.79 -5.87
N TRP A 45 -3.75 -19.94 -5.56
CA TRP A 45 -2.97 -21.12 -5.94
C TRP A 45 -3.51 -22.38 -5.26
N LEU A 46 -3.83 -22.33 -3.97
CA LEU A 46 -4.32 -23.49 -3.21
C LEU A 46 -5.59 -24.09 -3.83
N PHE A 47 -6.47 -23.24 -4.35
CA PHE A 47 -7.73 -23.65 -4.97
C PHE A 47 -7.63 -23.94 -6.46
N LYS A 48 -6.43 -23.89 -7.06
CA LYS A 48 -6.24 -24.29 -8.45
C LYS A 48 -6.48 -25.79 -8.58
N VAL A 49 -7.37 -26.19 -9.48
CA VAL A 49 -7.58 -27.61 -9.80
C VAL A 49 -6.87 -27.90 -11.12
N VAL A 50 -5.98 -28.89 -11.10
CA VAL A 50 -5.39 -29.42 -12.33
C VAL A 50 -6.34 -30.49 -12.84
N GLY A 51 -7.03 -30.22 -13.95
CA GLY A 51 -7.88 -31.22 -14.60
C GLY A 51 -7.04 -32.42 -15.07
N LYS A 52 -7.67 -33.59 -15.18
CA LYS A 52 -7.04 -34.82 -15.72
C LYS A 52 -6.50 -34.64 -17.15
N ASP A 53 -6.96 -33.60 -17.83
CA ASP A 53 -6.66 -33.26 -19.21
C ASP A 53 -5.48 -32.27 -19.32
N GLY A 54 -4.83 -31.92 -18.20
CA GLY A 54 -3.77 -30.92 -18.14
C GLY A 54 -4.25 -29.47 -18.19
N HIS A 55 -5.56 -29.24 -18.36
CA HIS A 55 -6.16 -27.92 -18.36
C HIS A 55 -6.32 -27.37 -16.93
N PHE A 56 -5.87 -26.14 -16.72
CA PHE A 56 -6.07 -25.39 -15.48
C PHE A 56 -7.54 -24.99 -15.36
N GLN A 57 -8.24 -25.56 -14.38
CA GLN A 57 -9.59 -25.12 -14.01
C GLN A 57 -9.47 -24.23 -12.76
N LEU A 58 -9.60 -22.93 -12.97
CA LEU A 58 -9.63 -21.93 -11.91
C LEU A 58 -10.95 -21.18 -11.99
N ASP A 59 -11.61 -20.98 -10.86
CA ASP A 59 -12.86 -20.22 -10.82
C ASP A 59 -12.64 -18.78 -11.31
N PHE A 60 -13.57 -18.27 -12.10
CA PHE A 60 -13.46 -16.94 -12.69
C PHE A 60 -13.30 -15.84 -11.63
N GLN A 61 -13.91 -15.99 -10.45
CA GLN A 61 -13.75 -15.04 -9.34
C GLN A 61 -12.32 -15.02 -8.79
N LEU A 62 -11.68 -16.17 -8.69
CA LEU A 62 -10.28 -16.29 -8.24
C LEU A 62 -9.32 -15.71 -9.28
N LEU A 63 -9.63 -15.86 -10.57
CA LEU A 63 -8.83 -15.29 -11.64
C LEU A 63 -8.89 -13.76 -11.61
N ILE A 64 -10.08 -13.19 -11.40
CA ILE A 64 -10.25 -11.74 -11.23
C ILE A 64 -9.52 -11.26 -9.97
N ALA A 65 -9.64 -11.96 -8.84
CA ALA A 65 -8.95 -11.61 -7.61
C ALA A 65 -7.43 -11.60 -7.79
N LEU A 66 -6.88 -12.58 -8.52
CA LEU A 66 -5.47 -12.62 -8.89
C LEU A 66 -5.07 -11.42 -9.75
N GLY A 67 -5.90 -11.05 -10.73
CA GLY A 67 -5.71 -9.84 -11.54
C GLY A 67 -5.62 -8.57 -10.69
N PHE A 68 -6.49 -8.43 -9.69
CA PHE A 68 -6.44 -7.29 -8.76
C PHE A 68 -5.18 -7.28 -7.88
N PHE A 69 -4.69 -8.44 -7.43
CA PHE A 69 -3.42 -8.52 -6.70
C PHE A 69 -2.23 -8.12 -7.55
N VAL A 70 -2.17 -8.61 -8.80
CA VAL A 70 -1.10 -8.24 -9.74
C VAL A 70 -1.15 -6.73 -10.00
N LEU A 71 -2.33 -6.18 -10.27
CA LEU A 71 -2.50 -4.74 -10.50
C LEU A 71 -2.10 -3.92 -9.26
N ALA A 72 -2.41 -4.39 -8.05
CA ALA A 72 -2.03 -3.73 -6.81
C ALA A 72 -0.50 -3.67 -6.62
N ILE A 73 0.22 -4.76 -6.93
CA ILE A 73 1.69 -4.78 -6.90
C ILE A 73 2.28 -3.83 -7.93
N LEU A 74 1.75 -3.85 -9.16
CA LEU A 74 2.22 -2.94 -10.22
C LEU A 74 2.01 -1.47 -9.83
N LEU A 75 0.86 -1.16 -9.25
CA LEU A 75 0.55 0.19 -8.77
C LEU A 75 1.48 0.61 -7.61
N GLU A 76 1.81 -0.33 -6.71
CA GLU A 76 2.77 -0.08 -5.64
C GLU A 76 4.19 0.14 -6.16
N LEU A 77 4.63 -0.64 -7.15
CA LEU A 77 5.93 -0.43 -7.79
C LEU A 77 5.98 0.96 -8.45
N LEU A 78 4.94 1.33 -9.20
CA LEU A 78 4.86 2.64 -9.85
C LEU A 78 4.86 3.77 -8.80
N HIS A 79 4.14 3.60 -7.70
CA HIS A 79 4.13 4.55 -6.58
C HIS A 79 5.54 4.81 -6.05
N TYR A 80 6.29 3.75 -5.74
CA TYR A 80 7.66 3.88 -5.23
C TYR A 80 8.62 4.48 -6.26
N ILE A 81 8.51 4.12 -7.54
CA ILE A 81 9.33 4.73 -8.59
C ILE A 81 9.09 6.24 -8.67
N VAL A 82 7.82 6.66 -8.63
CA VAL A 82 7.46 8.08 -8.65
C VAL A 82 8.03 8.80 -7.42
N GLU A 83 7.89 8.23 -6.21
CA GLU A 83 8.48 8.81 -4.99
C GLU A 83 10.01 8.94 -5.07
N ILE A 84 10.70 7.93 -5.59
CA ILE A 84 12.17 7.95 -5.76
C ILE A 84 12.58 9.04 -6.75
N ILE A 85 11.93 9.12 -7.90
CA ILE A 85 12.22 10.14 -8.92
C ILE A 85 11.99 11.53 -8.36
N MET A 86 10.86 11.75 -7.67
CA MET A 86 10.56 13.03 -7.03
C MET A 86 11.66 13.38 -6.02
N ASN A 87 11.97 12.47 -5.10
CA ASN A 87 12.98 12.74 -4.07
C ASN A 87 14.36 13.04 -4.70
N ALA A 88 14.76 12.31 -5.74
CA ALA A 88 16.01 12.55 -6.46
C ALA A 88 16.08 13.95 -7.11
N VAL A 89 14.97 14.41 -7.71
CA VAL A 89 14.88 15.76 -8.29
C VAL A 89 14.98 16.84 -7.21
N TYR A 90 14.30 16.68 -6.07
CA TYR A 90 14.30 17.66 -4.98
C TYR A 90 15.56 17.63 -4.10
N LEU A 91 16.34 16.54 -4.15
CA LEU A 91 17.66 16.44 -3.53
C LEU A 91 18.77 17.15 -4.34
N THR A 92 18.47 17.61 -5.56
CA THR A 92 19.41 18.38 -6.38
C THR A 92 19.55 19.79 -5.81
N ASP A 93 20.79 20.32 -5.74
CA ASP A 93 21.09 21.64 -5.13
C ASP A 93 20.23 22.81 -5.67
N LYS A 94 19.69 22.69 -6.88
CA LYS A 94 18.81 23.70 -7.48
C LYS A 94 17.38 23.75 -6.90
N MET A 95 16.95 22.70 -6.20
CA MET A 95 15.56 22.51 -5.75
C MET A 95 15.45 22.19 -4.25
N LYS A 96 16.58 22.10 -3.51
CA LYS A 96 16.60 21.79 -2.07
C LYS A 96 15.79 22.76 -1.22
N ASP A 97 15.79 24.04 -1.56
CA ASP A 97 15.09 25.08 -0.80
C ASP A 97 13.64 25.31 -1.28
N LYS A 98 13.20 24.58 -2.32
CA LYS A 98 11.84 24.68 -2.85
C LYS A 98 10.96 23.60 -2.23
N GLU A 99 9.81 24.02 -1.70
CA GLU A 99 8.79 23.09 -1.25
C GLU A 99 8.24 22.26 -2.42
N MET A 100 7.99 20.98 -2.17
CA MET A 100 7.42 20.09 -3.18
C MET A 100 5.96 20.52 -3.47
N PRO A 101 5.57 20.71 -4.74
CA PRO A 101 4.22 21.11 -5.11
C PRO A 101 3.17 20.12 -4.61
N THR A 102 2.06 20.65 -4.10
CA THR A 102 0.96 19.86 -3.52
C THR A 102 0.36 18.85 -4.52
N TYR A 103 0.40 19.15 -5.82
CA TYR A 103 -0.13 18.23 -6.86
C TYR A 103 0.69 16.94 -6.95
N LEU A 104 2.03 17.03 -6.83
CA LEU A 104 2.92 15.86 -6.88
C LEU A 104 2.68 14.95 -5.68
N SER A 105 2.50 15.53 -4.50
CA SER A 105 2.14 14.76 -3.31
C SER A 105 0.77 14.10 -3.45
N SER A 106 -0.21 14.79 -4.06
CA SER A 106 -1.56 14.25 -4.27
C SER A 106 -1.57 13.02 -5.18
N ILE A 107 -0.72 12.99 -6.20
CA ILE A 107 -0.57 11.84 -7.10
C ILE A 107 -0.08 10.59 -6.34
N SER A 108 0.92 10.76 -5.46
CA SER A 108 1.41 9.67 -4.61
C SER A 108 0.30 9.12 -3.71
N TRP A 109 -0.50 9.99 -3.08
CA TRP A 109 -1.67 9.57 -2.30
C TRP A 109 -2.73 8.81 -3.11
N LEU A 110 -2.98 9.22 -4.35
CA LEU A 110 -3.92 8.51 -5.24
C LEU A 110 -3.45 7.08 -5.53
N PHE A 111 -2.17 6.89 -5.86
CA PHE A 111 -1.60 5.57 -6.05
C PHE A 111 -1.67 4.71 -4.78
N TRP A 112 -1.42 5.32 -3.62
CA TRP A 112 -1.47 4.65 -2.32
C TRP A 112 -2.89 4.19 -1.95
N ILE A 113 -3.92 5.01 -2.19
CA ILE A 113 -5.33 4.62 -1.97
C ILE A 113 -5.77 3.56 -2.99
N GLY A 114 -5.39 3.73 -4.27
CA GLY A 114 -5.77 2.81 -5.35
C GLY A 114 -5.35 1.37 -5.06
N LYS A 115 -4.13 1.15 -4.55
CA LYS A 115 -3.66 -0.20 -4.21
C LYS A 115 -4.45 -0.81 -3.05
N ILE A 116 -4.84 -0.01 -2.05
CA ILE A 116 -5.66 -0.48 -0.93
C ILE A 116 -7.02 -0.96 -1.41
N VAL A 117 -7.68 -0.17 -2.26
CA VAL A 117 -8.99 -0.53 -2.83
C VAL A 117 -8.88 -1.82 -3.64
N LEU A 118 -7.84 -1.98 -4.46
CA LEU A 118 -7.63 -3.20 -5.25
C LEU A 118 -7.45 -4.45 -4.37
N VAL A 119 -6.64 -4.36 -3.31
CA VAL A 119 -6.44 -5.48 -2.37
C VAL A 119 -7.74 -5.82 -1.64
N LEU A 120 -8.51 -4.83 -1.20
CA LEU A 120 -9.80 -5.06 -0.55
C LEU A 120 -10.79 -5.75 -1.50
N LEU A 121 -10.91 -5.28 -2.74
CA LEU A 121 -11.78 -5.90 -3.75
C LEU A 121 -11.38 -7.35 -4.05
N ALA A 122 -10.07 -7.63 -4.15
CA ALA A 122 -9.57 -8.99 -4.34
C ALA A 122 -10.00 -9.91 -3.18
N TYR A 123 -9.89 -9.44 -1.94
CA TYR A 123 -10.30 -10.21 -0.77
C TYR A 123 -11.82 -10.39 -0.66
N VAL A 124 -12.62 -9.41 -1.10
CA VAL A 124 -14.08 -9.57 -1.19
C VAL A 124 -14.44 -10.68 -2.18
N LEU A 125 -13.77 -10.75 -3.34
CA LEU A 125 -14.01 -11.82 -4.32
C LEU A 125 -13.61 -13.20 -3.78
N ILE A 126 -12.46 -13.30 -3.11
CA ILE A 126 -12.04 -14.55 -2.44
C ILE A 126 -13.06 -14.96 -1.37
N GLY A 127 -13.53 -14.01 -0.56
CA GLY A 127 -14.54 -14.28 0.47
C GLY A 127 -15.86 -14.80 -0.12
N ARG A 128 -16.32 -14.23 -1.23
CA ARG A 128 -17.51 -14.72 -1.95
C ARG A 128 -17.32 -16.13 -2.49
N PHE A 129 -16.17 -16.42 -3.08
CA PHE A 129 -15.84 -17.77 -3.54
C PHE A 129 -15.83 -18.79 -2.40
N LEU A 130 -15.18 -18.45 -1.28
CA LEU A 130 -15.11 -19.33 -0.12
C LEU A 130 -16.48 -19.59 0.51
N CYS A 131 -17.32 -18.56 0.65
CA CYS A 131 -18.69 -18.73 1.16
C CYS A 131 -19.52 -19.62 0.22
N GLY A 132 -19.41 -19.41 -1.10
CA GLY A 132 -20.09 -20.25 -2.08
C GLY A 132 -19.68 -21.72 -1.99
N LYS A 133 -18.43 -22.00 -1.64
CA LYS A 133 -17.91 -23.37 -1.50
C LYS A 133 -18.19 -24.02 -0.14
N ILE A 134 -18.42 -23.24 0.92
CA ILE A 134 -18.74 -23.75 2.26
C ILE A 134 -20.24 -24.04 2.41
N ILE A 135 -21.08 -23.26 1.72
CA ILE A 135 -22.55 -23.37 1.79
C ILE A 135 -23.07 -24.51 0.89
N LEU A 136 -22.27 -24.97 -0.09
CA LEU A 136 -22.62 -26.03 -1.05
C LEU A 136 -21.96 -27.36 -0.67
#